data_AF-A0A2V8R7Y3-F1
#
_entry.id   AF-A0A2V8R7Y3-F1
#
_cell.length_a   1.000
_cell.length_b   1.000
_cell.length_c   1.000
_cell.angle_alpha   90.00
_cell.angle_beta   90.00
_cell.angle_gamma   90.00
#
_symmetry.space_group_name_H-M   'P 1'
#
loop_
_entity.id
_entity.type
_entity.pdbx_description
1 polymer ?
#
loop_
_entity_poly.entity_id
_entity_poly.type
_entity_poly.pdbx_seq_one_letter_code
_entity_poly.pdbx_strand_id
1 'polypeptide(L)' 'AMLAGPQTGLAIIDALAATGDLDEYHLLHAARADLLRRIGSKMEAAKSYERAFALATNESERRFLERRLREVQPSVA' A
#
# COMPACT_ATOMS: atom_id res chain seq x y z
N ALA A 1 15.70 3.90 10.58
CA ALA A 1 14.94 4.37 9.39
C ALA A 1 15.82 4.18 8.16
N MET A 2 15.32 3.60 7.07
CA MET A 2 16.08 3.54 5.82
C MET A 2 16.19 4.96 5.25
N LEU A 3 17.38 5.54 5.46
CA LEU A 3 18.05 6.77 5.00
C LEU A 3 17.28 8.05 4.61
N ALA A 4 16.02 8.04 4.18
CA ALA A 4 15.38 9.20 3.53
C ALA A 4 13.91 9.50 3.90
N GLY A 5 13.33 8.76 4.85
CA GLY A 5 11.97 9.03 5.35
C GLY A 5 10.85 8.53 4.41
N PRO A 6 9.58 8.55 4.88
CA PRO A 6 8.47 7.92 4.15
C PRO A 6 8.12 8.62 2.83
N GLN A 7 8.32 9.94 2.71
CA GLN A 7 8.08 10.68 1.49
C GLN A 7 9.05 10.27 0.37
N THR A 8 10.35 10.17 0.68
CA THR A 8 11.35 9.75 -0.31
C THR A 8 11.15 8.31 -0.72
N GLY A 9 10.83 7.43 0.24
CA GLY A 9 10.47 6.05 -0.07
C GLY A 9 9.26 5.97 -1.00
N LEU A 10 8.24 6.81 -0.78
CA LEU A 10 7.05 6.84 -1.62
C LEU A 10 7.38 7.27 -3.05
N ALA A 11 8.22 8.30 -3.23
CA ALA A 11 8.65 8.74 -4.56
C ALA A 11 9.35 7.64 -5.36
N ILE A 12 10.19 6.83 -4.72
CA ILE A 12 10.86 5.68 -5.35
C ILE A 12 9.83 4.62 -5.77
N ILE A 13 8.89 4.30 -4.87
CA ILE A 13 7.84 3.32 -5.15
C ILE A 13 6.91 3.80 -6.27
N ASP A 14 6.54 5.07 -6.29
CA ASP A 14 5.71 5.66 -7.36
C ASP A 14 6.45 5.62 -8.71
N ALA A 15 7.77 5.86 -8.74
CA ALA A 15 8.56 5.73 -9.96
C ALA A 15 8.63 4.29 -10.48
N LEU A 16 8.72 3.30 -9.58
CA LEU A 16 8.66 1.88 -9.95
C LEU A 16 7.27 1.48 -10.45
N ALA A 17 6.21 1.95 -9.78
CA ALA A 17 4.84 1.70 -10.21
C ALA A 17 4.56 2.28 -11.61
N ALA A 18 5.14 3.43 -11.93
CA ALA A 18 4.98 4.07 -13.23
C ALA A 18 5.55 3.27 -14.41
N THR A 19 6.43 2.29 -14.18
CA THR A 19 6.91 1.42 -15.28
C THR A 19 5.87 0.36 -15.67
N GLY A 20 4.92 0.04 -14.79
CA GLY A 20 3.90 -0.99 -14.99
C GLY A 20 4.39 -2.43 -14.85
N ASP A 21 5.71 -2.66 -14.83
CA ASP A 21 6.31 -4.02 -14.78
C ASP A 21 5.93 -4.80 -13.51
N LEU A 22 5.55 -4.08 -12.46
CA LEU A 22 5.25 -4.63 -11.13
C LEU A 22 3.77 -4.47 -10.74
N ASP A 23 2.89 -4.16 -11.71
CA ASP A 23 1.47 -3.92 -11.45
C ASP A 23 0.71 -5.12 -10.86
N GLU A 24 1.17 -6.34 -11.16
CA GLU A 24 0.64 -7.59 -10.62
C GLU A 24 1.35 -8.03 -9.33
N TYR A 25 2.34 -7.26 -8.86
CA TYR A 25 3.12 -7.58 -7.67
C TYR A 25 2.50 -6.93 -6.42
N HIS A 26 1.73 -7.71 -5.66
CA HIS A 26 1.00 -7.21 -4.48
C HIS A 26 1.90 -6.49 -3.44
N LEU A 27 3.17 -6.89 -3.32
CA LEU A 27 4.13 -6.27 -2.39
C LEU A 27 4.46 -4.81 -2.75
N LEU A 28 4.48 -4.47 -4.04
CA LEU A 28 4.64 -3.07 -4.48
C LEU A 28 3.51 -2.21 -3.93
N HIS A 29 2.27 -2.66 -4.16
CA HIS A 29 1.06 -1.96 -3.72
C HIS A 29 0.97 -1.88 -2.19
N ALA A 30 1.35 -2.95 -1.48
CA ALA A 30 1.38 -2.97 -0.02
C ALA A 30 2.41 -1.99 0.57
N ALA A 31 3.61 -1.90 -0.03
CA ALA A 31 4.64 -0.95 0.38
C ALA A 31 4.21 0.50 0.14
N ARG A 32 3.63 0.78 -1.04
CA ARG A 32 3.06 2.09 -1.39
C ARG A 32 2.00 2.51 -0.37
N ALA A 33 1.08 1.60 -0.05
CA ALA A 33 0.00 1.84 0.89
C ALA A 33 0.50 2.18 2.31
N ASP A 34 1.51 1.47 2.81
CA ASP A 34 2.07 1.75 4.14
C ASP A 34 2.74 3.13 4.22
N LEU A 35 3.45 3.53 3.17
CA LEU A 35 4.09 4.84 3.10
C LEU A 35 3.06 5.95 3.03
N LEU A 36 2.04 5.81 2.18
CA LEU A 36 0.91 6.75 2.09
C LEU A 36 0.18 6.91 3.43
N ARG A 37 -0.06 5.80 4.14
CA ARG A 37 -0.67 5.82 5.47
C ARG A 37 0.20 6.59 6.48
N ARG A 38 1.52 6.37 6.48
CA ARG A 38 2.46 7.05 7.40
C ARG A 38 2.50 8.56 7.19
N ILE A 39 2.30 9.03 5.96
CA ILE A 39 2.23 10.47 5.64
C ILE A 39 0.82 11.05 5.74
N GLY A 40 -0.17 10.26 6.17
CA GLY A 40 -1.56 10.69 6.38
C GLY A 40 -2.46 10.66 5.14
N SER A 41 -1.97 10.21 3.98
CA SER A 41 -2.74 10.09 2.75
C SER A 41 -3.62 8.83 2.75
N LYS A 42 -4.65 8.82 3.62
CA LYS A 42 -5.48 7.65 3.91
C LYS A 42 -6.24 7.10 2.71
N MET A 43 -6.80 7.98 1.86
CA MET A 43 -7.59 7.56 0.69
C MET A 43 -6.72 6.84 -0.35
N GLU A 44 -5.53 7.37 -0.63
CA GLU A 44 -4.59 6.73 -1.58
C GLU A 44 -3.96 5.47 -0.98
N ALA A 45 -3.75 5.44 0.34
CA ALA A 45 -3.35 4.22 1.05
C ALA A 45 -4.41 3.12 0.90
N ALA A 46 -5.70 3.46 1.03
CA ALA A 46 -6.79 2.50 0.89
C ALA A 46 -6.82 1.87 -0.51
N LYS A 47 -6.77 2.68 -1.58
CA LYS A 47 -6.70 2.18 -2.96
C LYS A 47 -5.54 1.22 -3.19
N SER A 48 -4.36 1.56 -2.64
CA SER A 48 -3.16 0.74 -2.77
C SER A 48 -3.28 -0.56 -1.98
N TYR A 49 -3.85 -0.53 -0.77
CA TYR A 49 -4.15 -1.75 0.01
C TYR A 49 -5.20 -2.63 -0.67
N GLU A 50 -6.24 -2.06 -1.28
CA GLU A 50 -7.25 -2.80 -2.05
C GLU A 50 -6.63 -3.54 -3.25
N ARG A 51 -5.75 -2.86 -4.00
CA ARG A 51 -5.02 -3.51 -5.10
C ARG A 51 -4.10 -4.62 -4.61
N ALA A 52 -3.36 -4.39 -3.51
CA ALA A 52 -2.54 -5.42 -2.89
C ALA A 52 -3.40 -6.63 -2.44
N PHE A 53 -4.56 -6.39 -1.83
CA PHE A 53 -5.46 -7.43 -1.35
C PHE A 53 -6.02 -8.28 -2.50
N ALA A 54 -6.40 -7.65 -3.61
CA ALA A 54 -6.90 -8.34 -4.80
C ALA A 54 -5.85 -9.27 -5.44
N LEU A 55 -4.57 -8.87 -5.40
CA LEU A 55 -3.45 -9.62 -5.98
C LEU A 55 -2.86 -10.68 -5.04
N ALA A 56 -3.02 -10.53 -3.72
CA ALA A 56 -2.52 -11.49 -2.76
C ALA A 56 -3.23 -12.85 -2.94
N THR A 57 -2.46 -13.93 -2.97
CA THR A 57 -2.98 -15.30 -3.15
C THR A 57 -3.02 -16.08 -1.85
N ASN A 58 -2.24 -15.67 -0.84
CA ASN A 58 -2.19 -16.30 0.48
C ASN A 58 -3.20 -15.66 1.44
N GLU A 59 -3.99 -16.48 2.13
CA GLU A 59 -4.96 -16.03 3.12
C GLU A 59 -4.33 -15.23 4.28
N SER A 60 -3.11 -15.58 4.69
CA SER A 60 -2.40 -14.85 5.75
C SER A 60 -2.11 -13.41 5.34
N GLU A 61 -1.66 -13.22 4.10
CA GLU A 61 -1.40 -11.90 3.51
C GLU A 61 -2.70 -11.13 3.33
N ARG A 62 -3.77 -11.79 2.85
CA ARG A 62 -5.10 -11.17 2.73
C ARG A 62 -5.62 -10.67 4.07
N ARG A 63 -5.56 -11.48 5.14
CA ARG A 63 -5.96 -11.05 6.50
C ARG A 63 -5.12 -9.87 7.00
N PHE A 64 -3.82 -9.90 6.73
CA PHE A 64 -2.95 -8.78 7.06
C PHE A 64 -3.40 -7.50 6.35
N LEU A 65 -3.55 -7.54 5.02
CA LEU A 65 -3.92 -6.40 4.18
C LEU A 65 -5.32 -5.86 4.52
N GLU A 66 -6.28 -6.75 4.79
CA GLU A 66 -7.63 -6.36 5.21
C GLU A 66 -7.61 -5.59 6.54
N ARG A 67 -6.82 -6.03 7.52
CA ARG A 67 -6.63 -5.28 8.77
C ARG A 67 -6.05 -3.90 8.52
N ARG A 68 -5.07 -3.78 7.61
CA ARG A 68 -4.47 -2.49 7.24
C ARG A 68 -5.45 -1.57 6.53
N LEU A 69 -6.30 -2.13 5.67
CA LEU A 69 -7.33 -1.39 4.95
C LEU A 69 -8.32 -0.73 5.93
N ARG A 70 -8.73 -1.46 6.97
CA ARG A 70 -9.56 -0.93 8.06
C ARG A 70 -8.92 0.22 8.85
N GLU A 71 -7.59 0.33 8.90
CA GLU A 71 -6.92 1.46 9.58
C GLU A 71 -7.00 2.78 8.79
N VAL A 72 -7.21 2.70 7.46
CA VAL A 72 -7.17 3.85 6.56
C VAL A 72 -8.53 4.20 5.97
N GLN A 73 -9.46 3.27 5.93
CA GLN A 73 -10.85 3.56 5.57
C GLN A 73 -11.59 4.17 6.77
N PRO A 74 -12.55 5.09 6.52
CA PRO A 74 -13.45 5.54 7.57
C PRO A 74 -14.28 4.35 8.06
N SER A 75 -14.45 4.24 9.38
CA SER A 75 -15.43 3.31 9.94
C SER A 75 -16.80 3.74 9.42
N VAL A 76 -17.38 2.95 8.52
CA VAL A 76 -18.79 3.14 8.15
C VAL A 76 -19.58 2.76 9.41
N ALA A 77 -20.25 3.75 9.99
CA ALA A 77 -21.17 3.57 11.11
C ALA A 77 -22.52 3.03 10.61
#